data_AF-A0A7Y7IL21-F1
#
_entry.id   AF-A0A7Y7IL21-F1
#
_cell.length_a   1.000
_cell.length_b   1.000
_cell.length_c   1.000
_cell.angle_alpha   90.00
_cell.angle_beta   90.00
_cell.angle_gamma   90.00
#
_symmetry.space_group_name_H-M   'P 1'
#
loop_
_entity.id
_entity.type
_entity.pdbx_description
1 polymer ?
#
loop_
_entity_poly.entity_id
_entity_poly.type
_entity_poly.pdbx_seq_one_letter_code
_entity_poly.pdbx_strand_id
1 'polypeptide(L)'
;MADNGTAGTLDVAWAIDWLRRSAAVVAENRVALIELDRAIGDGDHGENLDRGFTAILAKLDEELPATPGAAFKLAALTLMSKVGGAAGPLYGTAFLRAGTAVGDAAVLDSALLVAALTAARDGVVARGKAELGDKTMIDAWTPAVDAAAAAADMGGAAGGPFAGAGGPGGAADGGAGSGSDGAFGADVGGPAAVLAAAAEAAEAGAAATDPLIAHKGRASYLGERAIGHRDPGAASSALILRAAADAAAAASPAASEAGA
;
A
#
# COMPACT_ATOMS: atom_id res chain seq x y z
N MET A 1 -10.02 26.58 21.47
CA MET A 1 -10.88 25.85 20.52
C MET A 1 -10.21 24.50 20.34
N ALA A 2 -10.79 23.45 20.91
CA ALA A 2 -10.20 22.12 20.87
C ALA A 2 -10.24 21.61 19.43
N ASP A 3 -9.08 21.29 18.90
CA ASP A 3 -8.89 20.60 17.63
C ASP A 3 -9.45 19.18 17.80
N ASN A 4 -10.62 18.93 17.21
CA ASN A 4 -11.28 17.64 17.25
C ASN A 4 -10.65 16.78 16.15
N GLY A 5 -9.46 16.24 16.45
CA GLY A 5 -8.64 15.45 15.54
C GLY A 5 -9.46 14.44 14.73
N THR A 6 -9.27 14.50 13.40
CA THR A 6 -9.86 13.61 12.40
C THR A 6 -9.35 12.18 12.59
N ALA A 7 -10.03 11.43 13.44
CA ALA A 7 -9.82 10.02 13.67
C ALA A 7 -9.91 9.21 12.35
N GLY A 8 -8.92 8.36 12.06
CA GLY A 8 -8.97 7.32 11.01
C GLY A 8 -9.02 7.82 9.56
N THR A 9 -8.73 9.10 9.32
CA THR A 9 -8.93 9.74 8.02
C THR A 9 -7.64 9.69 7.17
N LEU A 10 -7.71 9.19 5.93
CA LEU A 10 -6.58 9.20 4.99
C LEU A 10 -6.43 10.57 4.32
N ASP A 11 -6.04 11.57 5.11
CA ASP A 11 -5.80 12.94 4.67
C ASP A 11 -4.32 13.20 4.34
N VAL A 12 -3.95 14.48 4.18
CA VAL A 12 -2.58 14.85 3.86
C VAL A 12 -1.58 14.50 4.98
N ALA A 13 -2.00 14.49 6.25
CA ALA A 13 -1.14 14.10 7.36
C ALA A 13 -0.80 12.61 7.28
N TRP A 14 -1.78 11.76 6.94
CA TRP A 14 -1.54 10.35 6.64
C TRP A 14 -0.59 10.16 5.47
N ALA A 15 -0.77 10.90 4.36
CA ALA A 15 0.09 10.77 3.19
C ALA A 15 1.55 11.17 3.50
N ILE A 16 1.77 12.22 4.30
CA ILE A 16 3.10 12.63 4.78
C ILE A 16 3.69 11.56 5.71
N ASP A 17 2.91 11.02 6.64
CA ASP A 17 3.37 9.96 7.54
C ASP A 17 3.76 8.69 6.78
N TRP A 18 2.97 8.29 5.77
CA TRP A 18 3.31 7.18 4.89
C TRP A 18 4.66 7.40 4.18
N LEU A 19 4.90 8.59 3.62
CA LEU A 19 6.19 8.89 2.97
C LEU A 19 7.36 8.85 3.97
N ARG A 20 7.16 9.34 5.20
CA ARG A 20 8.16 9.30 6.26
C ARG A 20 8.47 7.87 6.70
N ARG A 21 7.44 7.05 6.92
CA ARG A 21 7.60 5.63 7.25
C ARG A 21 8.24 4.85 6.11
N SER A 22 7.87 5.14 4.86
CA SER A 22 8.49 4.53 3.69
C SER A 22 10.00 4.79 3.65
N ALA A 23 10.43 6.02 3.96
CA ALA A 23 11.84 6.34 4.07
C ALA A 23 12.53 5.57 5.21
N ALA A 24 11.90 5.48 6.38
CA ALA A 24 12.44 4.73 7.52
C ALA A 24 12.60 3.23 7.19
N VAL A 25 11.55 2.56 6.69
CA VAL A 25 11.60 1.12 6.38
C VAL A 25 12.57 0.82 5.24
N VAL A 26 12.71 1.70 4.25
CA VAL A 26 13.70 1.55 3.18
C VAL A 26 15.11 1.68 3.75
N ALA A 27 15.37 2.66 4.63
CA ALA A 27 16.68 2.84 5.26
C ALA A 27 17.05 1.63 6.14
N GLU A 28 16.10 1.13 6.93
CA GLU A 28 16.27 -0.05 7.79
C GLU A 28 16.56 -1.33 6.98
N ASN A 29 15.89 -1.48 5.83
CA ASN A 29 16.03 -2.66 4.97
C ASN A 29 17.05 -2.45 3.83
N ARG A 30 17.77 -1.33 3.79
CA ARG A 30 18.65 -0.95 2.68
C ARG A 30 19.63 -2.07 2.32
N VAL A 31 20.32 -2.59 3.33
CA VAL A 31 21.31 -3.67 3.13
C VAL A 31 20.64 -4.95 2.65
N ALA A 32 19.49 -5.33 3.20
CA ALA A 32 18.76 -6.52 2.74
C ALA A 32 18.34 -6.40 1.27
N LEU A 33 17.86 -5.22 0.85
CA LEU A 33 17.48 -4.94 -0.53
C LEU A 33 18.70 -4.98 -1.48
N ILE A 34 19.86 -4.51 -1.03
CA ILE A 34 21.13 -4.64 -1.77
C ILE A 34 21.50 -6.11 -1.95
N GLU A 35 21.37 -6.94 -0.92
CA GLU A 35 21.73 -8.36 -1.02
C GLU A 35 20.77 -9.13 -1.93
N LEU A 36 19.46 -8.84 -1.89
CA LEU A 36 18.49 -9.40 -2.82
C LEU A 36 18.85 -9.05 -4.27
N ASP A 37 19.13 -7.77 -4.53
CA ASP A 37 19.47 -7.30 -5.85
C ASP A 37 20.87 -7.77 -6.30
N ARG A 38 21.82 -7.97 -5.40
CA ARG A 38 23.12 -8.55 -5.74
C ARG A 38 23.00 -10.00 -6.23
N ALA A 39 22.05 -10.76 -5.69
CA ALA A 39 21.85 -12.14 -6.08
C ALA A 39 21.36 -12.27 -7.54
N ILE A 40 20.54 -11.33 -8.00
CA ILE A 40 19.90 -11.39 -9.32
C ILE A 40 20.01 -10.12 -10.19
N GLY A 41 20.95 -9.23 -9.87
CA GLY A 41 21.05 -7.89 -10.45
C GLY A 41 22.43 -7.29 -10.20
N ASP A 42 22.50 -5.96 -10.06
CA ASP A 42 23.76 -5.22 -9.83
C ASP A 42 23.97 -4.78 -8.39
N GLY A 43 23.02 -5.06 -7.49
CA GLY A 43 23.16 -4.82 -6.05
C GLY A 43 23.10 -3.33 -5.68
N ASP A 44 22.38 -2.52 -6.45
CA ASP A 44 22.25 -1.09 -6.25
C ASP A 44 20.84 -0.67 -5.79
N HIS A 45 19.86 -1.58 -5.81
CA HIS A 45 18.46 -1.26 -5.56
C HIS A 45 18.21 -0.58 -4.20
N GLY A 46 18.78 -1.11 -3.12
CA GLY A 46 18.62 -0.54 -1.79
C GLY A 46 19.22 0.86 -1.66
N GLU A 47 20.43 1.09 -2.19
CA GLU A 47 21.06 2.43 -2.21
C GLU A 47 20.26 3.43 -3.05
N ASN A 48 19.73 2.98 -4.18
CA ASN A 48 18.91 3.79 -5.07
C ASN A 48 17.61 4.23 -4.38
N LEU A 49 16.91 3.31 -3.70
CA LEU A 49 15.69 3.65 -2.96
C LEU A 49 15.96 4.53 -1.74
N ASP A 50 16.99 4.22 -0.94
CA ASP A 50 17.33 5.02 0.26
C ASP A 50 17.64 6.47 -0.10
N ARG A 51 18.41 6.68 -1.18
CA ARG A 51 18.69 8.01 -1.73
C ARG A 51 17.41 8.72 -2.16
N GLY A 52 16.50 8.01 -2.83
CA GLY A 52 15.23 8.55 -3.32
C GLY A 52 14.33 9.02 -2.19
N PHE A 53 14.09 8.15 -1.22
CA PHE A 53 13.22 8.44 -0.09
C PHE A 53 13.83 9.47 0.87
N THR A 54 15.15 9.45 1.09
CA THR A 54 15.85 10.52 1.82
C THR A 54 15.65 11.88 1.15
N ALA A 55 15.68 11.93 -0.19
CA ALA A 55 15.42 13.17 -0.92
C ALA A 55 13.95 13.62 -0.81
N ILE A 56 12.99 12.70 -0.65
CA ILE A 56 11.59 13.06 -0.37
C ILE A 56 11.50 13.75 1.00
N LEU A 57 12.17 13.22 2.03
CA LEU A 57 12.18 13.84 3.36
C LEU A 57 12.70 15.28 3.29
N ALA A 58 13.82 15.50 2.59
CA ALA A 58 14.36 16.84 2.40
C ALA A 58 13.36 17.80 1.72
N LYS A 59 12.52 17.29 0.80
CA LYS A 59 11.45 18.09 0.19
C LYS A 59 10.28 18.38 1.13
N LEU A 60 9.92 17.43 1.99
CA LEU A 60 8.90 17.64 3.01
C LEU A 60 9.36 18.62 4.10
N ASP A 61 10.66 18.72 4.35
CA ASP A 61 11.24 19.71 5.27
C ASP A 61 11.26 21.13 4.68
N GLU A 62 11.28 21.26 3.35
CA GLU A 62 11.19 22.55 2.65
C GLU A 62 9.76 23.10 2.63
N GLU A 63 8.80 22.30 2.18
CA GLU A 63 7.40 22.71 2.04
C GLU A 63 6.46 21.50 2.20
N LEU A 64 5.48 21.61 3.10
CA LEU A 64 4.48 20.56 3.28
C LEU A 64 3.41 20.64 2.19
N PRO A 65 3.05 19.51 1.55
CA PRO A 65 1.97 19.47 0.59
C PRO A 65 0.62 19.77 1.25
N ALA A 66 -0.32 20.33 0.48
CA ALA A 66 -1.66 20.68 0.96
C ALA A 66 -2.68 19.52 0.87
N THR A 67 -2.44 18.53 0.01
CA THR A 67 -3.34 17.39 -0.23
C THR A 67 -2.55 16.08 -0.37
N PRO A 68 -3.18 14.90 -0.16
CA PRO A 68 -2.57 13.60 -0.49
C PRO A 68 -2.03 13.54 -1.92
N GLY A 69 -2.80 14.03 -2.90
CA GLY A 69 -2.37 14.05 -4.30
C GLY A 69 -1.12 14.91 -4.53
N ALA A 70 -1.01 16.06 -3.86
CA ALA A 70 0.19 16.88 -3.88
C ALA A 70 1.39 16.18 -3.23
N ALA A 71 1.19 15.45 -2.13
CA ALA A 71 2.24 14.64 -1.50
C ALA A 71 2.76 13.54 -2.44
N PHE A 72 1.86 12.82 -3.10
CA PHE A 72 2.24 11.80 -4.08
C PHE A 72 2.97 12.40 -5.28
N LYS A 73 2.54 13.56 -5.78
CA LYS A 73 3.22 14.26 -6.87
C LYS A 73 4.63 14.71 -6.46
N LEU A 74 4.80 15.21 -5.24
CA LEU A 74 6.12 15.56 -4.69
C LEU A 74 7.04 14.34 -4.64
N ALA A 75 6.54 13.21 -4.13
CA ALA A 75 7.28 11.95 -4.11
C ALA A 75 7.65 11.48 -5.51
N ALA A 76 6.69 11.49 -6.43
CA ALA A 76 6.87 11.09 -7.82
C ALA A 76 8.02 11.84 -8.52
N LEU A 77 7.94 13.18 -8.52
CA LEU A 77 8.93 14.03 -9.19
C LEU A 77 10.32 13.86 -8.56
N THR A 78 10.37 13.69 -7.24
CA THR A 78 11.62 13.47 -6.50
C THR A 78 12.27 12.14 -6.88
N LEU A 79 11.51 11.04 -6.87
CA LEU A 79 12.02 9.71 -7.22
C LEU A 79 12.51 9.65 -8.67
N MET A 80 11.75 10.21 -9.61
CA MET A 80 12.15 10.27 -11.02
C MET A 80 13.46 11.05 -11.24
N SER A 81 13.76 12.03 -10.39
CA SER A 81 14.96 12.86 -10.48
C SER A 81 16.16 12.30 -9.72
N LYS A 82 15.95 11.56 -8.62
CA LYS A 82 17.01 11.20 -7.66
C LYS A 82 17.40 9.74 -7.68
N VAL A 83 16.51 8.86 -8.14
CA VAL A 83 16.73 7.42 -8.15
C VAL A 83 17.19 6.99 -9.54
N GLY A 84 18.36 6.35 -9.60
CA GLY A 84 18.88 5.74 -10.81
C GLY A 84 18.20 4.40 -11.13
N GLY A 85 18.60 3.78 -12.24
CA GLY A 85 18.13 2.45 -12.62
C GLY A 85 16.64 2.40 -12.98
N ALA A 86 16.05 1.20 -12.88
CA ALA A 86 14.65 0.98 -13.21
C ALA A 86 13.69 1.47 -12.11
N ALA A 87 14.10 1.41 -10.84
CA ALA A 87 13.25 1.71 -9.69
C ALA A 87 12.72 3.15 -9.70
N GLY A 88 13.57 4.13 -10.01
CA GLY A 88 13.20 5.54 -10.00
C GLY A 88 12.03 5.88 -10.92
N PRO A 89 12.13 5.58 -12.23
CA PRO A 89 11.02 5.79 -13.14
C PRO A 89 9.77 4.97 -12.81
N LEU A 90 9.89 3.77 -12.25
CA LEU A 90 8.74 2.91 -11.94
C LEU A 90 7.98 3.41 -10.70
N TYR A 91 8.64 3.59 -9.56
CA TYR A 91 8.00 4.17 -8.36
C TYR A 91 7.55 5.60 -8.58
N GLY A 92 8.35 6.39 -9.30
CA GLY A 92 7.96 7.74 -9.71
C GLY A 92 6.66 7.74 -10.52
N THR A 93 6.51 6.81 -11.47
CA THR A 93 5.25 6.66 -12.22
C THR A 93 4.11 6.18 -11.33
N ALA A 94 4.35 5.24 -10.42
CA ALA A 94 3.35 4.75 -9.48
C ALA A 94 2.73 5.91 -8.67
N PHE A 95 3.57 6.69 -7.99
CA PHE A 95 3.12 7.85 -7.23
C PHE A 95 2.48 8.94 -8.10
N LEU A 96 2.99 9.17 -9.31
CA LEU A 96 2.41 10.17 -10.22
C LEU A 96 0.98 9.79 -10.63
N ARG A 97 0.76 8.52 -10.94
CA ARG A 97 -0.57 8.01 -11.34
C ARG A 97 -1.53 7.98 -10.16
N ALA A 98 -1.09 7.55 -8.99
CA ALA A 98 -1.88 7.66 -7.75
C ALA A 98 -2.27 9.12 -7.49
N GLY A 99 -1.31 10.06 -7.52
CA GLY A 99 -1.57 11.48 -7.31
C GLY A 99 -2.54 12.08 -8.32
N THR A 100 -2.45 11.65 -9.59
CA THR A 100 -3.39 12.07 -10.63
C THR A 100 -4.80 11.52 -10.39
N ALA A 101 -4.92 10.27 -9.93
CA ALA A 101 -6.21 9.64 -9.67
C ALA A 101 -6.95 10.29 -8.50
N VAL A 102 -6.23 10.69 -7.45
CA VAL A 102 -6.84 11.32 -6.26
C VAL A 102 -7.02 12.83 -6.38
N GLY A 103 -6.30 13.49 -7.29
CA GLY A 103 -6.40 14.93 -7.54
C GLY A 103 -6.22 15.78 -6.27
N ASP A 104 -7.13 16.73 -6.07
CA ASP A 104 -7.12 17.64 -4.91
C ASP A 104 -8.07 17.19 -3.78
N ALA A 105 -8.45 15.90 -3.76
CA ALA A 105 -9.27 15.37 -2.66
C ALA A 105 -8.56 15.59 -1.31
N ALA A 106 -9.27 16.14 -0.33
CA ALA A 106 -8.73 16.38 1.01
C ALA A 106 -8.53 15.08 1.81
N VAL A 107 -9.34 14.06 1.51
CA VAL A 107 -9.42 12.76 2.19
C VAL A 107 -9.62 11.67 1.15
N LEU A 108 -8.99 10.51 1.35
CA LEU A 108 -9.20 9.33 0.53
C LEU A 108 -10.15 8.35 1.22
N ASP A 109 -11.31 8.10 0.61
CA ASP A 109 -12.16 6.97 0.98
C ASP A 109 -11.65 5.66 0.35
N SER A 110 -12.28 4.54 0.70
CA SER A 110 -11.88 3.22 0.22
C SER A 110 -11.91 3.10 -1.30
N ALA A 111 -12.92 3.69 -1.97
CA ALA A 111 -13.06 3.62 -3.42
C ALA A 111 -11.97 4.42 -4.13
N LEU A 112 -11.69 5.64 -3.65
CA LEU A 112 -10.65 6.50 -4.19
C LEU A 112 -9.24 5.94 -3.93
N LEU A 113 -9.03 5.29 -2.79
CA LEU A 113 -7.81 4.57 -2.48
C LEU A 113 -7.57 3.38 -3.44
N VAL A 114 -8.59 2.55 -3.69
CA VAL A 114 -8.51 1.45 -4.67
C VAL A 114 -8.20 2.00 -6.07
N ALA A 115 -8.84 3.10 -6.46
CA ALA A 115 -8.55 3.77 -7.73
C ALA A 115 -7.09 4.27 -7.80
N ALA A 116 -6.55 4.81 -6.71
CA ALA A 116 -5.16 5.27 -6.63
C ALA A 116 -4.15 4.12 -6.75
N LEU A 117 -4.36 3.01 -6.03
CA LEU A 117 -3.52 1.82 -6.09
C LEU A 117 -3.57 1.18 -7.49
N THR A 118 -4.77 1.10 -8.08
CA THR A 118 -4.95 0.60 -9.46
C THR A 118 -4.19 1.46 -10.45
N ALA A 119 -4.35 2.78 -10.38
CA ALA A 119 -3.65 3.72 -11.27
C ALA A 119 -2.12 3.63 -11.11
N ALA A 120 -1.64 3.46 -9.87
CA ALA A 120 -0.21 3.25 -9.59
C ALA A 120 0.30 2.00 -10.30
N ARG A 121 -0.33 0.84 -10.08
CA ARG A 121 0.02 -0.44 -10.72
C ARG A 121 -0.03 -0.35 -12.23
N ASP A 122 -1.11 0.19 -12.80
CA ASP A 122 -1.26 0.33 -14.25
C ASP A 122 -0.22 1.28 -14.85
N GLY A 123 0.16 2.32 -14.12
CA GLY A 123 1.29 3.18 -14.47
C GLY A 123 2.60 2.41 -14.59
N VAL A 124 2.90 1.56 -13.61
CA VAL A 124 4.09 0.71 -13.60
C VAL A 124 4.05 -0.29 -14.75
N VAL A 125 2.92 -0.97 -14.97
CA VAL A 125 2.73 -1.89 -16.12
C VAL A 125 2.93 -1.16 -17.44
N ALA A 126 2.32 0.02 -17.62
CA ALA A 126 2.46 0.80 -18.84
C ALA A 126 3.92 1.24 -19.10
N ARG A 127 4.68 1.54 -18.05
CA ARG A 127 6.08 1.95 -18.10
C ARG A 127 7.04 0.78 -18.33
N GLY A 128 6.89 -0.30 -17.56
CA GLY A 128 7.80 -1.46 -17.49
C GLY A 128 7.41 -2.64 -18.39
N LYS A 129 6.17 -2.66 -18.89
CA LYS A 129 5.60 -3.74 -19.73
C LYS A 129 5.72 -5.12 -19.07
N ALA A 130 5.67 -5.16 -17.74
CA ALA A 130 5.72 -6.39 -16.96
C ALA A 130 4.30 -6.91 -16.69
N GLU A 131 4.18 -8.22 -16.65
CA GLU A 131 2.95 -8.95 -16.33
C GLU A 131 3.14 -9.71 -15.00
N LEU A 132 2.04 -10.19 -14.43
CA LEU A 132 2.10 -11.09 -13.28
C LEU A 132 2.84 -12.38 -13.67
N GLY A 133 3.83 -12.79 -12.89
CA GLY A 133 4.71 -13.91 -13.16
C GLY A 133 6.05 -13.54 -13.77
N ASP A 134 6.28 -12.27 -14.16
CA ASP A 134 7.55 -11.84 -14.76
C ASP A 134 8.72 -11.70 -13.77
N LYS A 135 8.45 -11.92 -12.47
CA LYS A 135 9.39 -11.73 -11.35
C LYS A 135 9.82 -10.26 -11.22
N THR A 136 8.86 -9.40 -10.94
CA THR A 136 9.05 -7.96 -10.77
C THR A 136 8.17 -7.40 -9.66
N MET A 137 8.25 -6.09 -9.41
CA MET A 137 7.30 -5.42 -8.51
C MET A 137 5.82 -5.64 -8.85
N ILE A 138 5.47 -5.96 -10.11
CA ILE A 138 4.08 -6.25 -10.50
C ILE A 138 3.52 -7.48 -9.77
N ASP A 139 4.38 -8.42 -9.36
CA ASP A 139 3.99 -9.59 -8.57
C ASP A 139 3.56 -9.22 -7.14
N ALA A 140 4.00 -8.06 -6.62
CA ALA A 140 3.48 -7.50 -5.38
C ALA A 140 2.27 -6.58 -5.63
N TRP A 141 2.35 -5.71 -6.65
CA TRP A 141 1.32 -4.69 -6.91
C TRP A 141 0.00 -5.27 -7.40
N THR A 142 -0.01 -6.31 -8.23
CA THR A 142 -1.25 -6.88 -8.76
C THR A 142 -2.09 -7.52 -7.65
N PRO A 143 -1.55 -8.45 -6.83
CA PRO A 143 -2.29 -9.01 -5.69
C PRO A 143 -2.72 -7.94 -4.68
N ALA A 144 -1.89 -6.91 -4.47
CA ALA A 144 -2.24 -5.81 -3.57
C ALA A 144 -3.49 -5.05 -4.04
N VAL A 145 -3.58 -4.72 -5.33
CA VAL A 145 -4.74 -4.05 -5.92
C VAL A 145 -5.99 -4.93 -5.86
N ASP A 146 -5.84 -6.22 -6.18
CA ASP A 146 -6.96 -7.17 -6.16
C ASP A 146 -7.52 -7.34 -4.74
N ALA A 147 -6.64 -7.46 -3.74
CA ALA A 147 -7.03 -7.55 -2.34
C ALA A 147 -7.65 -6.25 -1.80
N ALA A 148 -7.12 -5.09 -2.21
CA ALA A 148 -7.67 -3.79 -1.88
C ALA A 148 -9.12 -3.64 -2.40
N ALA A 149 -9.34 -4.02 -3.66
CA ALA A 149 -10.68 -3.98 -4.27
C ALA A 149 -11.65 -4.93 -3.56
N ALA A 150 -11.23 -6.17 -3.29
CA ALA A 150 -12.06 -7.14 -2.57
C ALA A 150 -12.41 -6.66 -1.15
N ALA A 151 -11.47 -6.04 -0.44
CA ALA A 151 -11.72 -5.47 0.88
C ALA A 151 -12.74 -4.32 0.85
N ALA A 152 -12.61 -3.42 -0.13
CA ALA A 152 -13.56 -2.32 -0.31
C ALA A 152 -14.98 -2.82 -0.64
N ASP A 153 -15.11 -3.84 -1.48
CA ASP A 153 -16.39 -4.44 -1.85
C ASP A 153 -17.10 -5.10 -0.66
N MET A 154 -16.35 -5.75 0.24
CA MET A 154 -16.90 -6.34 1.46
C MET A 154 -17.51 -5.28 2.39
N GLY A 155 -16.92 -4.08 2.46
CA GLY A 155 -17.50 -2.95 3.19
C GLY A 155 -18.76 -2.38 2.54
N GLY A 156 -18.80 -2.35 1.20
CA GLY A 156 -20.00 -1.96 0.45
C GLY A 156 -21.17 -2.94 0.59
N ALA A 157 -20.88 -4.24 0.66
CA ALA A 157 -21.89 -5.30 0.81
C ALA A 157 -22.57 -5.30 2.20
N ALA A 158 -21.84 -4.93 3.26
CA ALA A 158 -22.40 -4.79 4.61
C ALA A 158 -23.32 -3.56 4.77
N GLY A 159 -23.28 -2.59 3.84
CA GLY A 159 -24.10 -1.38 3.83
C GLY A 159 -25.33 -1.42 2.89
N GLY A 160 -25.63 -2.56 2.25
CA GLY A 160 -26.77 -2.72 1.35
C GLY A 160 -28.14 -2.72 2.04
N PRO A 161 -29.24 -2.35 1.35
CA PRO A 161 -30.55 -2.08 1.96
C PRO A 161 -31.28 -3.38 2.34
N PHE A 162 -30.94 -3.97 3.48
CA PHE A 162 -31.83 -4.91 4.18
C PHE A 162 -32.45 -4.29 5.44
N ALA A 163 -32.46 -2.96 5.52
CA ALA A 163 -33.31 -2.22 6.46
C ALA A 163 -34.74 -2.12 5.89
N GLY A 164 -35.61 -3.04 6.29
CA GLY A 164 -37.06 -2.84 6.26
C GLY A 164 -37.85 -3.73 5.31
N ALA A 165 -38.16 -4.94 5.76
CA ALA A 165 -39.43 -5.59 5.43
C ALA A 165 -39.99 -6.20 6.72
N GLY A 166 -40.87 -5.44 7.38
CA GLY A 166 -41.61 -5.90 8.54
C GLY A 166 -42.74 -6.86 8.15
N GLY A 167 -42.64 -8.10 8.65
CA GLY A 167 -43.74 -9.00 9.08
C GLY A 167 -44.70 -9.58 8.02
N PRO A 168 -45.50 -10.63 8.37
CA PRO A 168 -45.83 -11.03 9.75
C PRO A 168 -45.67 -12.54 10.09
N GLY A 169 -45.44 -12.79 11.38
CA GLY A 169 -46.21 -13.78 12.16
C GLY A 169 -45.87 -15.27 12.06
N GLY A 170 -45.13 -15.77 13.06
CA GLY A 170 -45.04 -17.20 13.38
C GLY A 170 -44.40 -17.40 14.75
N ALA A 171 -45.09 -18.08 15.66
CA ALA A 171 -44.86 -18.07 17.09
C ALA A 171 -43.70 -18.96 17.59
N ALA A 172 -42.97 -18.42 18.59
CA ALA A 172 -42.43 -19.02 19.82
C ALA A 172 -41.81 -20.44 19.84
N ASP A 173 -40.51 -20.47 20.16
CA ASP A 173 -39.76 -21.38 21.06
C ASP A 173 -38.31 -20.82 21.03
N GLY A 174 -37.59 -20.44 22.11
CA GLY A 174 -37.63 -20.88 23.49
C GLY A 174 -36.28 -21.48 23.95
N GLY A 175 -35.13 -20.88 23.62
CA GLY A 175 -33.82 -21.39 24.06
C GLY A 175 -32.77 -20.29 24.28
N ALA A 176 -32.47 -19.99 25.54
CA ALA A 176 -31.42 -19.07 25.96
C ALA A 176 -30.01 -19.67 25.74
N GLY A 177 -29.13 -18.92 25.08
CA GLY A 177 -27.72 -19.25 24.90
C GLY A 177 -26.88 -17.98 24.91
N SER A 178 -26.28 -17.74 26.07
CA SER A 178 -25.29 -16.71 26.45
C SER A 178 -24.63 -15.90 25.34
N GLY A 179 -24.78 -14.58 25.46
CA GLY A 179 -24.10 -13.60 24.63
C GLY A 179 -22.58 -13.58 24.77
N SER A 180 -21.96 -13.24 23.65
CA SER A 180 -20.70 -12.52 23.56
C SER A 180 -20.80 -11.51 22.41
N ASP A 181 -21.76 -10.59 22.53
CA ASP A 181 -21.82 -9.38 21.68
C ASP A 181 -20.78 -8.39 22.21
N GLY A 182 -19.51 -8.70 21.98
CA GLY A 182 -18.41 -7.96 22.59
C GLY A 182 -17.05 -8.36 22.04
N ALA A 183 -16.81 -8.05 20.76
CA ALA A 183 -15.55 -7.51 20.24
C ALA A 183 -15.59 -7.49 18.70
N PHE A 184 -14.94 -6.48 18.10
CA PHE A 184 -14.60 -6.34 16.67
C PHE A 184 -15.70 -5.84 15.71
N GLY A 185 -16.17 -4.62 15.96
CA GLY A 185 -16.43 -3.72 14.83
C GLY A 185 -15.09 -3.24 14.25
N ALA A 186 -14.29 -4.13 13.66
CA ALA A 186 -13.27 -3.68 12.72
C ALA A 186 -14.04 -3.03 11.56
N ASP A 187 -13.61 -1.85 11.12
CA ASP A 187 -14.22 -1.15 9.98
C ASP A 187 -14.03 -2.00 8.71
N VAL A 188 -14.92 -2.98 8.52
CA VAL A 188 -14.83 -3.97 7.43
C VAL A 188 -14.97 -3.20 6.12
N GLY A 189 -13.89 -3.12 5.36
CA GLY A 189 -13.81 -2.38 4.10
C GLY A 189 -13.56 -0.88 4.25
N GLY A 190 -13.25 -0.39 5.45
CA GLY A 190 -12.70 0.94 5.66
C GLY A 190 -11.33 1.15 5.00
N PRO A 191 -10.88 2.40 4.80
CA PRO A 191 -9.61 2.67 4.11
C PRO A 191 -8.39 2.00 4.75
N ALA A 192 -8.36 1.91 6.09
CA ALA A 192 -7.31 1.20 6.82
C ALA A 192 -7.33 -0.32 6.57
N ALA A 193 -8.51 -0.95 6.53
CA ALA A 193 -8.67 -2.36 6.22
C ALA A 193 -8.27 -2.65 4.76
N VAL A 194 -8.60 -1.75 3.83
CA VAL A 194 -8.18 -1.83 2.41
C VAL A 194 -6.65 -1.81 2.29
N LEU A 195 -5.97 -0.91 3.00
CA LEU A 195 -4.50 -0.85 3.01
C LEU A 195 -3.88 -2.10 3.66
N ALA A 196 -4.45 -2.61 4.75
CA ALA A 196 -3.97 -3.82 5.40
C ALA A 196 -4.04 -5.03 4.45
N ALA A 197 -5.18 -5.22 3.78
CA ALA A 197 -5.35 -6.28 2.79
C ALA A 197 -4.36 -6.13 1.61
N ALA A 198 -4.16 -4.90 1.13
CA ALA A 198 -3.20 -4.61 0.07
C ALA A 198 -1.76 -4.96 0.49
N ALA A 199 -1.36 -4.58 1.70
CA ALA A 199 -0.02 -4.84 2.23
C ALA A 199 0.26 -6.34 2.42
N GLU A 200 -0.69 -7.08 3.00
CA GLU A 200 -0.58 -8.53 3.18
C GLU A 200 -0.46 -9.27 1.84
N ALA A 201 -1.29 -8.89 0.86
CA ALA A 201 -1.22 -9.46 -0.48
C ALA A 201 0.08 -9.09 -1.21
N ALA A 202 0.61 -7.87 -1.00
CA ALA A 202 1.90 -7.46 -1.55
C ALA A 202 3.06 -8.28 -0.97
N GLU A 203 3.05 -8.57 0.33
CA GLU A 203 4.05 -9.40 1.00
C GLU A 203 4.02 -10.84 0.48
N ALA A 204 2.82 -11.42 0.36
CA ALA A 204 2.63 -12.74 -0.24
C ALA A 204 3.09 -12.76 -1.71
N GLY A 205 2.75 -11.72 -2.47
CA GLY A 205 3.17 -11.56 -3.86
C GLY A 205 4.69 -11.44 -4.02
N ALA A 206 5.35 -10.68 -3.14
CA ALA A 206 6.81 -10.59 -3.10
C ALA A 206 7.44 -11.94 -2.80
N ALA A 207 6.93 -12.70 -1.82
CA ALA A 207 7.40 -14.05 -1.52
C ALA A 207 7.17 -15.03 -2.67
N ALA A 208 6.06 -14.88 -3.41
CA ALA A 208 5.75 -15.70 -4.57
C ALA A 208 6.71 -15.47 -5.76
N THR A 209 7.56 -14.44 -5.71
CA THR A 209 8.62 -14.27 -6.72
C THR A 209 9.78 -15.24 -6.53
N ASP A 210 9.99 -15.80 -5.35
CA ASP A 210 11.14 -16.67 -5.03
C ASP A 210 11.29 -17.82 -6.06
N PRO A 211 10.25 -18.62 -6.41
CA PRO A 211 10.39 -19.72 -7.36
C PRO A 211 10.40 -19.32 -8.85
N LEU A 212 10.20 -18.04 -9.19
CA LEU A 212 10.00 -17.62 -10.58
C LEU A 212 11.31 -17.45 -11.36
N ILE A 213 11.24 -17.74 -12.66
CA ILE A 213 12.22 -17.29 -13.65
C ILE A 213 11.91 -15.84 -14.02
N ALA A 214 12.92 -14.99 -14.05
CA ALA A 214 12.74 -13.60 -14.41
C ALA A 214 12.59 -13.42 -15.92
N HIS A 215 11.61 -12.62 -16.34
CA HIS A 215 11.38 -12.28 -17.75
C HIS A 215 11.57 -10.78 -18.06
N LYS A 216 11.81 -9.96 -17.02
CA LYS A 216 12.07 -8.52 -17.14
C LYS A 216 13.28 -8.11 -16.30
N GLY A 217 13.75 -6.88 -16.56
CA GLY A 217 14.86 -6.28 -15.81
C GLY A 217 16.18 -7.05 -15.95
N ARG A 218 17.15 -6.70 -15.10
CA ARG A 218 18.48 -7.33 -15.10
C ARG A 218 18.44 -8.81 -14.73
N ALA A 219 17.51 -9.20 -13.85
CA ALA A 219 17.33 -10.58 -13.42
C ALA A 219 17.03 -11.54 -14.58
N SER A 220 16.36 -11.06 -15.64
CA SER A 220 16.07 -11.89 -16.83
C SER A 220 17.31 -12.46 -17.53
N TYR A 221 18.49 -11.85 -17.35
CA TYR A 221 19.74 -12.32 -17.96
C TYR A 221 20.28 -13.60 -17.31
N LEU A 222 19.76 -13.99 -16.16
CA LEU A 222 20.20 -15.15 -15.38
C LEU A 222 19.44 -16.44 -15.70
N GLY A 223 18.27 -16.35 -16.37
CA GLY A 223 17.41 -17.50 -16.64
C GLY A 223 17.05 -18.25 -15.36
N GLU A 224 17.22 -19.58 -15.34
CA GLU A 224 16.93 -20.44 -14.19
C GLU A 224 17.73 -20.09 -12.93
N ARG A 225 18.89 -19.42 -13.06
CA ARG A 225 19.68 -18.99 -11.90
C ARG A 225 19.00 -17.92 -11.05
N ALA A 226 17.92 -17.29 -11.53
CA ALA A 226 17.12 -16.37 -10.73
C ALA A 226 16.15 -17.09 -9.77
N ILE A 227 15.91 -18.39 -9.95
CA ILE A 227 15.05 -19.19 -9.08
C ILE A 227 15.69 -19.30 -7.69
N GLY A 228 14.86 -19.17 -6.65
CA GLY A 228 15.29 -19.21 -5.24
C GLY A 228 15.67 -17.85 -4.66
N HIS A 229 15.64 -16.78 -5.47
CA HIS A 229 15.96 -15.42 -5.05
C HIS A 229 14.74 -14.50 -5.19
N ARG A 230 14.39 -13.78 -4.13
CA ARG A 230 13.28 -12.82 -4.15
C ARG A 230 13.58 -11.63 -5.06
N ASP A 231 12.57 -11.14 -5.78
CA ASP A 231 12.70 -9.88 -6.52
C ASP A 231 12.85 -8.67 -5.57
N PRO A 232 13.91 -7.86 -5.71
CA PRO A 232 14.11 -6.68 -4.88
C PRO A 232 13.01 -5.62 -5.07
N GLY A 233 12.44 -5.48 -6.28
CA GLY A 233 11.36 -4.54 -6.56
C GLY A 233 10.02 -4.93 -5.91
N ALA A 234 9.71 -6.22 -5.90
CA ALA A 234 8.56 -6.78 -5.20
C ALA A 234 8.72 -6.65 -3.68
N ALA A 235 9.90 -6.98 -3.15
CA ALA A 235 10.21 -6.84 -1.73
C ALA A 235 10.08 -5.38 -1.25
N SER A 236 10.67 -4.42 -1.97
CA SER A 236 10.53 -3.00 -1.60
C SER A 236 9.10 -2.48 -1.74
N SER A 237 8.32 -3.00 -2.70
CA SER A 237 6.91 -2.61 -2.86
C SER A 237 6.06 -3.08 -1.69
N ALA A 238 6.29 -4.31 -1.20
CA ALA A 238 5.64 -4.83 0.00
C ALA A 238 5.94 -3.96 1.23
N LEU A 239 7.21 -3.58 1.44
CA LEU A 239 7.61 -2.68 2.54
C LEU A 239 6.90 -1.32 2.48
N ILE A 240 6.85 -0.71 1.29
CA ILE A 240 6.22 0.60 1.09
C ILE A 240 4.70 0.53 1.31
N LEU A 241 4.04 -0.54 0.86
CA LEU A 241 2.60 -0.74 1.07
C LEU A 241 2.29 -1.04 2.55
N ARG A 242 3.13 -1.82 3.24
CA ARG A 242 3.02 -2.04 4.69
C ARG A 242 3.15 -0.73 5.45
N ALA A 243 4.11 0.13 5.11
CA ALA A 243 4.26 1.45 5.71
C ALA A 243 3.00 2.33 5.53
N ALA A 244 2.26 2.17 4.43
CA ALA A 244 0.99 2.87 4.19
C ALA A 244 -0.10 2.39 5.15
N ALA A 245 -0.20 1.07 5.33
CA ALA A 245 -1.14 0.44 6.26
C ALA A 245 -0.83 0.81 7.71
N ASP A 246 0.45 0.82 8.09
CA ASP A 246 0.88 1.20 9.45
C ASP A 246 0.59 2.67 9.75
N ALA A 247 0.76 3.56 8.76
CA ALA A 247 0.36 4.96 8.89
C ALA A 247 -1.15 5.10 9.09
N ALA A 248 -1.96 4.31 8.38
CA ALA A 248 -3.43 4.33 8.52
C ALA A 248 -3.89 3.77 9.88
N ALA A 249 -3.22 2.72 10.37
CA ALA A 249 -3.47 2.17 11.70
C ALA A 249 -3.11 3.18 12.80
N ALA A 250 -2.02 3.92 12.65
CA ALA A 250 -1.62 4.96 13.61
C ALA A 250 -2.52 6.21 13.56
N ALA A 251 -3.14 6.50 12.42
CA ALA A 251 -4.13 7.56 12.27
C ALA A 251 -5.50 7.18 12.87
N SER A 252 -5.77 5.89 13.05
CA SER A 252 -6.96 5.42 13.76
C SER A 252 -6.78 5.63 15.26
N PRO A 253 -7.81 6.08 16.01
CA PRO A 253 -7.68 6.24 17.44
C PRO A 253 -7.33 4.87 18.01
N ALA A 254 -6.18 4.79 18.70
CA ALA A 254 -5.89 3.66 19.57
C ALA A 254 -7.15 3.42 20.40
N ALA A 255 -7.71 2.21 20.32
CA ALA A 255 -8.82 1.79 21.16
C ALA A 255 -8.47 2.27 22.57
N SER A 256 -9.34 3.15 23.11
CA SER A 256 -9.15 3.80 24.39
C SER A 256 -8.50 2.82 25.35
N GLU A 257 -7.34 3.16 25.92
CA GLU A 257 -6.85 2.44 27.08
C GLU A 257 -7.96 2.51 28.14
N ALA A 258 -8.71 1.42 28.20
CA ALA A 258 -9.66 1.09 29.22
C ALA A 258 -8.81 0.73 30.45
N GLY A 259 -8.74 1.63 31.40
CA GLY A 259 -8.04 1.36 32.66
C GLY A 259 -7.76 2.62 33.44
N ALA A 260 -8.72 2.95 34.30
CA ALA A 260 -8.53 3.85 35.43
C ALA A 260 -7.37 3.41 36.35
#